data_AF-A0A5J4UKS4-F1
#
_entry.id   AF-A0A5J4UKS4-F1
#
_cell.length_a   1.000
_cell.length_b   1.000
_cell.length_c   1.000
_cell.angle_alpha   90.00
_cell.angle_beta   90.00
_cell.angle_gamma   90.00
#
_symmetry.space_group_name_H-M   'P 1'
#
loop_
_entity.id
_entity.type
_entity.pdbx_description
1 polymer ?
#
loop_
_entity_poly.entity_id
_entity_poly.type
_entity_poly.pdbx_seq_one_letter_code
_entity_poly.pdbx_strand_id
1 'polypeptide(L)'
;MSFTQSKIFLFVFLVQIIFGARNADPLNFFHDKVYIYKEKLIRDTLTTDVVDITTRPYLTGLSADTVLLTEYTLFNEEFSTLKGFQNFGFNHSKCETISLYAIESRRALVSLAAYVYNAKTPQITNIDPSIIYAIEGLPKESVEKTNPGAPQELREDTPRACDNNKSSYIDASIELNGVVDISCVSNTNKLPKDKDEPETPLPSLPTKCDDQSEIKKYLTNYKFGRISSIANEDLKKFIVRVGPILTRDKGIIYGWGEGDYGLVWYTVTISVVNEAFKYDQLFPTPFDVFEYGITGSFLFEGSFLPDPKYCDTITSETPKEDCECPAKGSDEYESDPRHEYKESICASGSVRTLFSFVAVFVIVPILSLFW
;
A
#
# COMPACT_ATOMS: atom_id res chain seq x y z
N MET A 1 -41.24 5.29 -46.17
CA MET A 1 -40.51 5.54 -44.90
C MET A 1 -39.90 6.93 -45.00
N SER A 2 -40.28 7.83 -44.10
CA SER A 2 -40.02 9.27 -44.21
C SER A 2 -38.60 9.63 -43.75
N PHE A 3 -37.93 10.51 -44.50
CA PHE A 3 -36.56 11.01 -44.29
C PHE A 3 -36.31 11.58 -42.87
N THR A 4 -37.38 11.87 -42.14
CA THR A 4 -37.38 12.43 -40.78
C THR A 4 -37.07 11.40 -39.70
N GLN A 5 -37.44 10.12 -39.89
CA GLN A 5 -37.15 9.06 -38.91
C GLN A 5 -35.65 8.66 -38.88
N SER A 6 -34.95 8.78 -40.02
CA SER A 6 -33.54 8.41 -40.12
C SER A 6 -32.62 9.41 -39.37
N LYS A 7 -32.97 10.71 -39.35
CA LYS A 7 -32.19 11.73 -38.63
C LYS A 7 -32.29 11.61 -37.11
N ILE A 8 -33.45 11.21 -36.59
CA ILE A 8 -33.66 11.00 -35.14
C ILE A 8 -32.86 9.78 -34.66
N PHE A 9 -32.83 8.69 -35.46
CA PHE A 9 -32.03 7.51 -35.12
C PHE A 9 -30.53 7.79 -35.11
N LEU A 10 -30.02 8.56 -36.09
CA LEU A 10 -28.61 8.94 -36.14
C LEU A 10 -28.21 9.82 -34.95
N PHE A 11 -29.09 10.73 -34.51
CA PHE A 11 -28.84 11.61 -33.37
C PHE A 11 -28.82 10.83 -32.04
N VAL A 12 -29.72 9.87 -31.85
CA VAL A 12 -29.73 9.02 -30.63
C VAL A 12 -28.48 8.12 -30.59
N PHE A 13 -28.04 7.57 -31.72
CA PHE A 13 -26.81 6.77 -31.79
C PHE A 13 -25.55 7.63 -31.54
N LEU A 14 -25.49 8.84 -32.09
CA LEU A 14 -24.39 9.78 -31.81
C LEU A 14 -24.36 10.22 -30.35
N VAL A 15 -25.53 10.46 -29.73
CA VAL A 15 -25.62 10.76 -28.30
C VAL A 15 -25.13 9.58 -27.46
N GLN A 16 -25.43 8.33 -27.81
CA GLN A 16 -24.88 7.18 -27.06
C GLN A 16 -23.39 6.92 -27.28
N ILE A 17 -22.83 7.33 -28.42
CA ILE A 17 -21.38 7.29 -28.67
C ILE A 17 -20.67 8.45 -27.95
N ILE A 18 -21.30 9.62 -27.84
CA ILE A 18 -20.75 10.79 -27.14
C ILE A 18 -20.89 10.66 -25.62
N PHE A 19 -22.00 10.09 -25.13
CA PHE A 19 -22.18 9.69 -23.74
C PHE A 19 -21.87 8.20 -23.60
N GLY A 20 -20.64 7.83 -23.99
CA GLY A 20 -20.13 6.46 -24.00
C GLY A 20 -20.68 5.68 -22.82
N ALA A 21 -21.27 4.52 -23.13
CA ALA A 21 -21.88 3.62 -22.15
C ALA A 21 -20.97 3.54 -20.93
N ARG A 22 -21.36 4.22 -19.84
CA ARG A 22 -20.67 4.08 -18.56
C ARG A 22 -20.70 2.59 -18.26
N ASN A 23 -19.52 1.99 -18.11
CA ASN A 23 -19.45 0.67 -17.51
C ASN A 23 -20.20 0.79 -16.18
N ALA A 24 -21.28 0.03 -16.05
CA ALA A 24 -22.09 -0.02 -14.84
C ALA A 24 -21.35 -0.75 -13.71
N ASP A 25 -20.11 -1.16 -13.96
CA ASP A 25 -19.27 -1.86 -13.03
C ASP A 25 -18.90 -0.94 -11.85
N PRO A 26 -18.87 -1.51 -10.63
CA PRO A 26 -18.44 -0.78 -9.45
C PRO A 26 -17.00 -0.28 -9.65
N LEU A 27 -16.77 0.96 -9.23
CA LEU A 27 -15.49 1.61 -9.42
C LEU A 27 -14.56 1.19 -8.28
N ASN A 28 -13.80 0.12 -8.50
CA ASN A 28 -13.04 -0.53 -7.45
C ASN A 28 -11.59 -0.05 -7.36
N PHE A 29 -11.04 -0.12 -6.15
CA PHE A 29 -9.60 -0.16 -5.91
C PHE A 29 -9.21 -1.39 -5.08
N PHE A 30 -7.91 -1.65 -5.03
CA PHE A 30 -7.36 -2.81 -4.34
C PHE A 30 -6.45 -2.38 -3.20
N HIS A 31 -6.38 -3.18 -2.16
CA HIS A 31 -5.44 -3.00 -1.05
C HIS A 31 -4.80 -4.36 -0.71
N ASP A 32 -3.48 -4.40 -0.65
CA ASP A 32 -2.75 -5.57 -0.15
C ASP A 32 -2.90 -5.61 1.37
N LYS A 33 -3.19 -6.77 1.96
CA LYS A 33 -3.35 -6.84 3.41
C LYS A 33 -2.00 -6.77 4.10
N VAL A 34 -1.84 -5.81 5.00
CA VAL A 34 -0.64 -5.61 5.81
C VAL A 34 -0.98 -5.66 7.30
N TYR A 35 -0.35 -6.56 8.04
CA TYR A 35 -0.59 -6.75 9.47
C TYR A 35 0.58 -7.44 10.19
N ILE A 36 0.57 -7.40 11.52
CA ILE A 36 1.54 -8.10 12.36
C ILE A 36 0.94 -9.42 12.86
N TYR A 37 1.66 -10.53 12.68
CA TYR A 37 1.32 -11.82 13.26
C TYR A 37 2.55 -12.45 13.89
N LYS A 38 2.48 -12.77 15.20
CA LYS A 38 3.59 -13.35 15.98
C LYS A 38 4.92 -12.60 15.77
N GLU A 39 4.87 -11.27 15.87
CA GLU A 39 6.04 -10.38 15.69
C GLU A 39 6.64 -10.41 14.27
N LYS A 40 5.92 -10.95 13.28
CA LYS A 40 6.31 -10.92 11.87
C LYS A 40 5.42 -9.96 11.10
N LEU A 41 6.00 -9.26 10.14
CA LEU A 41 5.25 -8.50 9.16
C LEU A 41 4.64 -9.45 8.14
N ILE A 42 3.32 -9.43 8.00
CA ILE A 42 2.64 -10.17 6.94
C ILE A 42 2.21 -9.19 5.85
N ARG A 43 2.60 -9.48 4.61
CA ARG A 43 2.12 -8.80 3.41
C ARG A 43 1.43 -9.82 2.52
N ASP A 44 0.10 -9.77 2.44
CA ASP A 44 -0.70 -10.67 1.63
C ASP A 44 -1.22 -9.95 0.38
N THR A 45 -0.57 -10.26 -0.75
CA THR A 45 -0.92 -9.73 -2.07
C THR A 45 -1.87 -10.65 -2.84
N LEU A 46 -2.18 -11.83 -2.29
CA LEU A 46 -3.06 -12.83 -2.90
C LEU A 46 -4.52 -12.54 -2.61
N THR A 47 -4.82 -12.14 -1.37
CA THR A 47 -6.18 -11.85 -0.94
C THR A 47 -6.42 -10.38 -0.72
N THR A 48 -6.21 -9.61 -1.78
CA THR A 48 -6.41 -8.17 -1.73
C THR A 48 -7.84 -7.81 -1.42
N ASP A 49 -8.03 -6.82 -0.57
CA ASP A 49 -9.34 -6.22 -0.37
C ASP A 49 -9.75 -5.49 -1.65
N VAL A 50 -10.98 -5.70 -2.09
CA VAL A 50 -11.58 -4.99 -3.23
C VAL A 50 -12.62 -4.04 -2.67
N VAL A 51 -12.42 -2.74 -2.91
CA VAL A 51 -13.25 -1.69 -2.31
C VAL A 51 -13.89 -0.85 -3.41
N ASP A 52 -15.21 -0.73 -3.37
CA ASP A 52 -15.95 0.20 -4.23
C ASP A 52 -15.78 1.64 -3.73
N ILE A 53 -15.11 2.48 -4.52
CA ILE A 53 -14.84 3.86 -4.16
C ILE A 53 -16.12 4.69 -4.02
N THR A 54 -17.21 4.32 -4.69
CA THR A 54 -18.46 5.09 -4.63
C THR A 54 -19.11 5.04 -3.25
N THR A 55 -18.80 3.99 -2.47
CA THR A 55 -19.21 3.84 -1.07
C THR A 55 -18.40 4.72 -0.11
N ARG A 56 -17.28 5.28 -0.56
CA ARG A 56 -16.42 6.13 0.26
C ARG A 56 -16.95 7.55 0.31
N PRO A 57 -16.88 8.20 1.49
CA PRO A 57 -17.26 9.60 1.60
C PRO A 57 -16.33 10.48 0.75
N TYR A 58 -16.86 11.60 0.28
CA TYR A 58 -16.04 12.65 -0.29
C TYR A 58 -15.08 13.19 0.78
N LEU A 59 -13.91 13.67 0.34
CA LEU A 59 -13.02 14.43 1.21
C LEU A 59 -13.78 15.62 1.79
N THR A 60 -13.40 16.02 3.00
CA THR A 60 -14.16 16.99 3.76
C THR A 60 -14.29 18.31 2.98
N GLY A 61 -15.52 18.70 2.62
CA GLY A 61 -15.81 19.90 1.83
C GLY A 61 -16.04 19.70 0.35
N LEU A 62 -15.89 18.48 -0.15
CA LEU A 62 -16.17 18.14 -1.53
C LEU A 62 -17.52 17.44 -1.64
N SER A 63 -18.06 17.41 -2.86
CA SER A 63 -19.35 16.79 -3.17
C SER A 63 -19.33 16.14 -4.55
N ALA A 64 -20.48 15.56 -4.94
CA ALA A 64 -20.68 15.06 -6.30
C ALA A 64 -20.51 16.16 -7.36
N ASP A 65 -20.90 17.39 -7.05
CA ASP A 65 -20.81 18.52 -7.98
C ASP A 65 -19.34 18.90 -8.26
N THR A 66 -18.44 18.67 -7.32
CA THR A 66 -17.00 18.89 -7.52
C THR A 66 -16.47 18.09 -8.72
N VAL A 67 -16.97 16.87 -8.94
CA VAL A 67 -16.56 16.01 -10.07
C VAL A 67 -16.98 16.61 -11.42
N LEU A 68 -18.04 17.43 -11.43
CA LEU A 68 -18.59 18.07 -12.63
C LEU A 68 -17.89 19.39 -12.97
N LEU A 69 -16.99 19.87 -12.12
CA LEU A 69 -16.23 21.09 -12.38
C LEU A 69 -15.26 20.86 -13.55
N THR A 70 -15.13 21.89 -14.39
CA THR A 70 -14.13 21.93 -15.48
C THR A 70 -12.71 22.00 -14.93
N GLU A 71 -12.54 22.60 -13.74
CA GLU A 71 -11.27 22.76 -13.05
C GLU A 71 -11.41 22.52 -11.55
N TYR A 72 -10.44 21.82 -10.97
CA TYR A 72 -10.36 21.55 -9.55
C TYR A 72 -8.94 21.16 -9.14
N THR A 73 -8.48 21.66 -7.99
CA THR A 73 -7.25 21.28 -7.31
C THR A 73 -7.56 20.87 -5.87
N LEU A 74 -6.85 19.87 -5.34
CA LEU A 74 -7.00 19.44 -3.94
C LEU A 74 -6.53 20.52 -2.94
N PHE A 75 -5.62 21.39 -3.36
CA PHE A 75 -5.10 22.50 -2.57
C PHE A 75 -4.56 23.57 -3.52
N ASN A 76 -4.44 24.79 -3.00
CA ASN A 76 -4.00 25.98 -3.74
C ASN A 76 -2.65 26.52 -3.25
N GLU A 77 -2.03 25.86 -2.27
CA GLU A 77 -0.71 26.27 -1.77
C GLU A 77 0.38 25.97 -2.80
N GLU A 78 1.44 26.79 -2.78
CA GLU A 78 2.63 26.52 -3.57
C GLU A 78 3.33 25.27 -3.04
N PHE A 79 3.71 24.34 -3.92
CA PHE A 79 4.43 23.13 -3.50
C PHE A 79 5.69 23.43 -2.68
N SER A 80 6.35 24.56 -2.94
CA SER A 80 7.53 25.04 -2.21
C SER A 80 7.30 25.18 -0.70
N THR A 81 6.06 25.43 -0.25
CA THR A 81 5.72 25.59 1.17
C THR A 81 5.46 24.25 1.86
N LEU A 82 5.25 23.18 1.11
CA LEU A 82 4.93 21.86 1.64
C LEU A 82 6.21 21.09 1.97
N LYS A 83 6.36 20.66 3.22
CA LYS A 83 7.62 20.08 3.70
C LYS A 83 8.06 18.82 2.94
N GLY A 84 7.10 17.98 2.51
CA GLY A 84 7.41 16.79 1.70
C GLY A 84 7.96 17.10 0.30
N PHE A 85 7.84 18.36 -0.13
CA PHE A 85 8.42 18.93 -1.35
C PHE A 85 9.59 19.88 -1.04
N GLN A 86 10.16 19.80 0.15
CA GLN A 86 11.40 20.53 0.44
C GLN A 86 12.59 19.57 0.35
N ASN A 87 13.75 20.14 0.08
CA ASN A 87 15.00 19.41 0.19
C ASN A 87 15.18 18.85 1.60
N PHE A 88 15.72 17.63 1.70
CA PHE A 88 15.98 16.98 2.97
C PHE A 88 16.88 17.78 3.93
N GLY A 89 17.68 18.73 3.41
CA GLY A 89 18.67 19.46 4.20
C GLY A 89 19.89 18.62 4.61
N PHE A 90 19.94 17.34 4.19
CA PHE A 90 21.08 16.44 4.34
C PHE A 90 21.32 15.63 3.04
N ASN A 91 22.49 15.00 2.95
CA ASN A 91 22.83 14.14 1.82
C ASN A 91 22.12 12.79 1.94
N HIS A 92 20.92 12.71 1.36
CA HIS A 92 20.08 11.50 1.33
C HIS A 92 20.65 10.38 0.45
N SER A 93 21.60 10.65 -0.44
CA SER A 93 22.25 9.62 -1.26
C SER A 93 23.09 8.62 -0.44
N LYS A 94 23.33 8.93 0.84
CA LYS A 94 24.00 8.07 1.81
C LYS A 94 23.13 6.88 2.26
N CYS A 95 21.81 7.01 2.10
CA CYS A 95 20.85 5.97 2.38
C CYS A 95 19.97 5.73 1.15
N GLU A 96 20.24 4.66 0.39
CA GLU A 96 19.58 4.38 -0.88
C GLU A 96 18.06 4.27 -0.70
N THR A 97 17.62 3.63 0.38
CA THR A 97 16.21 3.48 0.76
C THR A 97 15.49 4.83 0.90
N ILE A 98 16.08 5.80 1.61
CA ILE A 98 15.51 7.16 1.76
C ILE A 98 15.49 7.87 0.40
N SER A 99 16.58 7.77 -0.35
CA SER A 99 16.71 8.38 -1.67
C SER A 99 15.64 7.85 -2.64
N LEU A 100 15.46 6.53 -2.71
CA LEU A 100 14.48 5.91 -3.59
C LEU A 100 13.06 6.27 -3.19
N TYR A 101 12.73 6.25 -1.90
CA TYR A 101 11.39 6.61 -1.44
C TYR A 101 11.01 8.05 -1.80
N ALA A 102 12.00 8.96 -1.82
CA ALA A 102 11.81 10.33 -2.27
C ALA A 102 11.72 10.47 -3.80
N ILE A 103 12.61 9.81 -4.56
CA ILE A 103 12.64 9.82 -6.04
C ILE A 103 11.38 9.15 -6.62
N GLU A 104 10.81 8.17 -5.93
CA GLU A 104 9.53 7.55 -6.29
C GLU A 104 8.31 8.41 -5.93
N SER A 105 8.53 9.64 -5.45
CA SER A 105 7.48 10.57 -5.02
C SER A 105 6.59 10.08 -3.88
N ARG A 106 6.93 8.96 -3.21
CA ARG A 106 6.14 8.41 -2.10
C ARG A 106 6.18 9.29 -0.86
N ARG A 107 7.35 9.85 -0.53
CA ARG A 107 7.51 10.87 0.52
C ARG A 107 6.51 12.03 0.34
N ALA A 108 6.44 12.57 -0.86
CA ALA A 108 5.55 13.68 -1.17
C ALA A 108 4.09 13.27 -1.20
N LEU A 109 3.76 12.06 -1.70
CA LEU A 109 2.40 11.52 -1.64
C LEU A 109 1.90 11.46 -0.18
N VAL A 110 2.71 10.91 0.73
CA VAL A 110 2.36 10.81 2.16
C VAL A 110 2.18 12.21 2.78
N SER A 111 3.08 13.14 2.46
CA SER A 111 2.99 14.54 2.90
C SER A 111 1.71 15.23 2.40
N LEU A 112 1.38 15.10 1.11
CA LEU A 112 0.14 15.63 0.53
C LEU A 112 -1.10 15.00 1.12
N ALA A 113 -1.10 13.68 1.32
CA ALA A 113 -2.21 12.99 1.95
C ALA A 113 -2.46 13.57 3.35
N ALA A 114 -1.42 13.71 4.17
CA ALA A 114 -1.53 14.31 5.49
C ALA A 114 -2.06 15.75 5.44
N TYR A 115 -1.60 16.54 4.48
CA TYR A 115 -2.06 17.90 4.25
C TYR A 115 -3.56 17.93 3.91
N VAL A 116 -3.97 17.18 2.88
CA VAL A 116 -5.34 17.16 2.34
C VAL A 116 -6.34 16.62 3.36
N TYR A 117 -6.02 15.51 4.04
CA TYR A 117 -6.91 14.91 5.03
C TYR A 117 -7.09 15.78 6.28
N ASN A 118 -6.15 16.69 6.59
CA ASN A 118 -6.21 17.56 7.76
C ASN A 118 -6.52 19.03 7.43
N ALA A 119 -6.77 19.38 6.16
CA ALA A 119 -6.96 20.76 5.70
C ALA A 119 -8.10 21.53 6.40
N LYS A 120 -8.99 20.84 7.10
CA LYS A 120 -10.12 21.44 7.84
C LYS A 120 -10.01 21.35 9.35
N THR A 121 -8.93 20.76 9.86
CA THR A 121 -8.60 20.92 11.27
C THR A 121 -8.01 22.33 11.47
N PRO A 122 -8.13 22.94 12.66
CA PRO A 122 -7.51 24.24 12.95
C PRO A 122 -5.98 24.27 12.76
N GLN A 123 -5.35 23.10 12.62
CA GLN A 123 -3.92 22.92 12.42
C GLN A 123 -3.70 22.12 11.13
N ILE A 124 -3.60 22.84 10.01
CA ILE A 124 -3.14 22.24 8.75
C ILE A 124 -1.86 21.45 9.04
N THR A 125 -1.92 20.15 8.75
CA THR A 125 -0.83 19.24 9.06
C THR A 125 0.10 19.17 7.85
N ASN A 126 1.03 20.13 7.78
CA ASN A 126 2.12 20.13 6.81
C ASN A 126 3.32 19.39 7.38
N ILE A 127 3.39 18.08 7.09
CA ILE A 127 4.43 17.20 7.61
C ILE A 127 5.40 16.73 6.54
N ASP A 128 6.61 16.38 6.96
CA ASP A 128 7.56 15.62 6.16
C ASP A 128 7.78 14.26 6.82
N PRO A 129 7.44 13.13 6.17
CA PRO A 129 7.52 11.82 6.81
C PRO A 129 8.97 11.44 7.19
N SER A 130 9.13 11.02 8.45
CA SER A 130 10.32 10.32 8.92
C SER A 130 10.34 8.90 8.35
N ILE A 131 11.13 8.71 7.30
CA ILE A 131 11.37 7.42 6.66
C ILE A 131 12.17 6.51 7.62
N ILE A 132 13.06 7.09 8.43
CA ILE A 132 13.79 6.34 9.45
C ILE A 132 12.84 5.74 10.47
N TYR A 133 11.91 6.52 11.03
CA TYR A 133 10.91 6.00 11.96
C TYR A 133 10.10 4.85 11.32
N ALA A 134 9.74 4.97 10.04
CA ALA A 134 9.08 3.89 9.31
C ALA A 134 9.97 2.65 9.20
N ILE A 135 11.26 2.78 8.88
CA ILE A 135 12.20 1.65 8.80
C ILE A 135 12.39 0.98 10.17
N GLU A 136 12.55 1.76 11.24
CA GLU A 136 12.75 1.27 12.60
C GLU A 136 11.50 0.59 13.16
N GLY A 137 10.31 1.02 12.71
CA GLY A 137 9.02 0.43 13.10
C GLY A 137 8.72 -0.92 12.45
N LEU A 138 9.59 -1.41 11.57
CA LEU A 138 9.42 -2.70 10.94
C LEU A 138 9.81 -3.86 11.86
N PRO A 139 9.01 -4.95 11.88
CA PRO A 139 9.42 -6.21 12.47
C PRO A 139 10.71 -6.75 11.87
N LYS A 140 11.36 -7.69 12.56
CA LYS A 140 12.60 -8.29 12.06
C LYS A 140 12.37 -9.25 10.89
N GLU A 141 11.28 -9.99 10.94
CA GLU A 141 10.93 -11.00 9.96
C GLU A 141 9.68 -10.60 9.21
N SER A 142 9.63 -10.98 7.94
CA SER A 142 8.47 -10.78 7.07
C SER A 142 8.08 -12.05 6.35
N VAL A 143 6.78 -12.20 6.16
CA VAL A 143 6.17 -13.23 5.31
C VAL A 143 5.41 -12.52 4.20
N GLU A 144 5.89 -12.67 2.97
CA GLU A 144 5.20 -12.16 1.78
C GLU A 144 4.44 -13.31 1.12
N LYS A 145 3.10 -13.20 1.03
CA LYS A 145 2.27 -14.16 0.31
C LYS A 145 2.13 -13.68 -1.14
N THR A 146 2.70 -14.45 -2.07
CA THR A 146 2.77 -14.10 -3.49
C THR A 146 2.25 -15.21 -4.40
N ASN A 147 1.93 -14.82 -5.64
CA ASN A 147 1.69 -15.65 -6.84
C ASN A 147 0.25 -16.16 -7.14
N PRO A 148 -0.35 -15.74 -8.27
CA PRO A 148 -1.69 -16.17 -8.70
C PRO A 148 -1.79 -17.60 -9.29
N GLY A 149 -0.67 -18.34 -9.42
CA GLY A 149 -0.67 -19.73 -9.94
C GLY A 149 -0.46 -20.83 -8.89
N ALA A 150 0.25 -20.51 -7.81
CA ALA A 150 0.48 -21.39 -6.67
C ALA A 150 0.86 -20.50 -5.47
N PRO A 151 0.07 -20.47 -4.39
CA PRO A 151 0.36 -19.67 -3.21
C PRO A 151 1.73 -20.03 -2.63
N GLN A 152 2.63 -19.05 -2.52
CA GLN A 152 3.93 -19.20 -1.87
C GLN A 152 4.06 -18.23 -0.69
N GLU A 153 4.63 -18.70 0.42
CA GLU A 153 5.06 -17.86 1.53
C GLU A 153 6.57 -17.62 1.44
N LEU A 154 6.97 -16.42 1.04
CA LEU A 154 8.37 -16.01 1.08
C LEU A 154 8.70 -15.45 2.46
N ARG A 155 9.56 -16.17 3.19
CA ARG A 155 10.05 -15.76 4.51
C ARG A 155 11.41 -15.10 4.34
N GLU A 156 11.48 -13.82 4.65
CA GLU A 156 12.70 -13.01 4.51
C GLU A 156 12.94 -12.19 5.77
N ASP A 157 14.20 -11.87 6.05
CA ASP A 157 14.53 -10.79 6.98
C ASP A 157 13.98 -9.48 6.41
N THR A 158 13.23 -8.74 7.23
CA THR A 158 12.65 -7.47 6.83
C THR A 158 13.76 -6.45 6.60
N PRO A 159 13.70 -5.68 5.49
CA PRO A 159 14.78 -4.79 5.11
C PRO A 159 14.84 -3.53 5.97
N ARG A 160 15.58 -3.61 7.08
CA ARG A 160 15.75 -2.52 8.04
C ARG A 160 17.13 -1.87 7.92
N ALA A 161 17.50 -1.48 6.72
CA ALA A 161 18.83 -0.95 6.39
C ALA A 161 18.77 0.01 5.20
N CYS A 162 19.86 0.75 4.97
CA CYS A 162 19.99 1.75 3.92
C CYS A 162 20.34 1.22 2.53
N ASP A 163 20.42 -0.11 2.35
CA ASP A 163 20.79 -0.79 1.10
C ASP A 163 19.64 -1.60 0.49
N ASN A 164 18.41 -1.37 0.96
CA ASN A 164 17.26 -2.11 0.45
C ASN A 164 16.23 -1.22 -0.26
N ASN A 165 15.86 -1.66 -1.46
CA ASN A 165 15.12 -0.86 -2.43
C ASN A 165 13.63 -1.19 -2.46
N LYS A 166 13.11 -1.97 -1.50
CA LYS A 166 11.69 -2.36 -1.48
C LYS A 166 10.84 -1.32 -0.74
N SER A 167 10.39 -0.27 -1.45
CA SER A 167 9.55 0.81 -0.89
C SER A 167 8.22 0.33 -0.28
N SER A 168 7.72 -0.83 -0.71
CA SER A 168 6.52 -1.47 -0.16
C SER A 168 6.62 -1.83 1.33
N TYR A 169 7.82 -2.03 1.88
CA TYR A 169 8.00 -2.23 3.32
C TYR A 169 7.84 -0.93 4.11
N ILE A 170 8.30 0.19 3.56
CA ILE A 170 8.11 1.50 4.18
C ILE A 170 6.62 1.85 4.19
N ASP A 171 5.94 1.60 3.07
CA ASP A 171 4.48 1.76 2.98
C ASP A 171 3.78 0.90 4.05
N ALA A 172 4.13 -0.38 4.14
CA ALA A 172 3.60 -1.28 5.17
C ALA A 172 3.84 -0.76 6.61
N SER A 173 5.02 -0.22 6.89
CA SER A 173 5.29 0.37 8.21
C SER A 173 4.43 1.60 8.48
N ILE A 174 4.22 2.46 7.48
CA ILE A 174 3.32 3.62 7.59
C ILE A 174 1.89 3.16 7.88
N GLU A 175 1.41 2.10 7.24
CA GLU A 175 0.07 1.56 7.47
C GLU A 175 -0.15 1.00 8.89
N LEU A 176 0.92 0.50 9.50
CA LEU A 176 0.89 -0.12 10.82
C LEU A 176 1.14 0.88 11.94
N ASN A 177 2.09 1.80 11.72
CA ASN A 177 2.64 2.65 12.76
C ASN A 177 2.20 4.10 12.65
N GLY A 178 1.54 4.49 11.55
CA GLY A 178 1.29 5.87 11.17
C GLY A 178 2.55 6.59 10.71
N VAL A 179 2.43 7.89 10.50
CA VAL A 179 3.51 8.76 10.04
C VAL A 179 3.97 9.67 11.18
N VAL A 180 5.29 9.82 11.31
CA VAL A 180 5.92 10.78 12.24
C VAL A 180 6.60 11.86 11.41
N ASP A 181 6.52 13.12 11.84
CA ASP A 181 7.21 14.23 11.15
C ASP A 181 8.73 14.17 11.39
N ILE A 182 9.52 14.53 10.39
CA ILE A 182 10.99 14.54 10.42
C ILE A 182 11.55 15.44 11.54
N SER A 183 10.81 16.47 11.98
CA SER A 183 11.22 17.29 13.13
C SER A 183 11.14 16.57 14.47
N CYS A 184 10.41 15.46 14.54
CA CYS A 184 10.34 14.60 15.72
C CYS A 184 11.39 13.49 15.67
N VAL A 185 11.49 12.75 14.56
CA VAL A 185 12.50 11.71 14.35
C VAL A 185 13.24 12.01 13.05
N SER A 186 14.49 12.46 13.16
CA SER A 186 15.26 12.92 12.01
C SER A 186 15.60 11.80 11.02
N ASN A 187 15.50 12.11 9.72
CA ASN A 187 16.03 11.23 8.66
C ASN A 187 17.57 11.28 8.54
N THR A 188 18.26 12.01 9.42
CA THR A 188 19.73 12.03 9.51
C THR A 188 20.30 10.93 10.41
N ASN A 189 19.45 10.23 11.17
CA ASN A 189 19.89 9.15 12.05
C ASN A 189 20.56 8.04 11.22
N LYS A 190 21.59 7.41 11.78
CA LYS A 190 22.35 6.39 11.07
C LYS A 190 21.63 5.04 11.15
N LEU A 191 21.41 4.43 10.00
CA LEU A 191 20.86 3.08 9.87
C LEU A 191 21.99 2.11 9.45
N PRO A 192 21.80 0.79 9.66
CA PRO A 192 22.69 -0.21 9.09
C PRO A 192 22.88 0.02 7.59
N LYS A 193 24.10 -0.21 7.10
CA LYS A 193 24.46 -0.03 5.67
C LYS A 193 24.37 1.40 5.14
N ASP A 194 24.30 2.41 6.01
CA ASP A 194 24.58 3.80 5.62
C ASP A 194 25.99 3.91 5.05
N LYS A 195 26.18 4.70 3.98
CA LYS A 195 27.47 4.82 3.29
C LYS A 195 28.60 5.37 4.16
N ASP A 196 28.29 6.19 5.17
CA ASP A 196 29.32 6.69 6.08
C ASP A 196 29.61 5.70 7.21
N GLU A 197 28.59 4.98 7.69
CA GLU A 197 28.65 4.13 8.89
C GLU A 197 27.93 2.79 8.66
N PRO A 198 28.50 1.90 7.82
CA PRO A 198 27.80 0.69 7.36
C PRO A 198 27.56 -0.36 8.45
N GLU A 199 28.34 -0.31 9.53
CA GLU A 199 28.27 -1.25 10.66
C GLU A 199 27.38 -0.75 11.82
N THR A 200 26.63 0.34 11.60
CA THR A 200 25.69 0.87 12.60
C THR A 200 24.68 -0.22 12.99
N PRO A 201 24.50 -0.54 14.28
CA PRO A 201 23.46 -1.48 14.70
C PRO A 201 22.08 -0.87 14.45
N LEU A 202 21.08 -1.70 14.18
CA LEU A 202 19.72 -1.22 14.02
C LEU A 202 19.22 -0.61 15.35
N PRO A 203 18.83 0.68 15.38
CA PRO A 203 18.26 1.27 16.57
C PRO A 203 16.89 0.65 16.91
N SER A 204 16.52 0.70 18.19
CA SER A 204 15.17 0.38 18.63
C SER A 204 14.18 1.45 18.17
N LEU A 205 12.94 1.08 17.84
CA LEU A 205 11.85 2.01 17.53
C LEU A 205 11.78 3.14 18.59
N PRO A 206 11.94 4.42 18.18
CA PRO A 206 11.87 5.55 19.07
C PRO A 206 10.53 5.58 19.81
N THR A 207 10.59 5.86 21.11
CA THR A 207 9.41 6.07 21.97
C THR A 207 9.16 7.55 22.28
N LYS A 208 10.12 8.41 21.91
CA LYS A 208 10.09 9.87 22.05
C LYS A 208 10.73 10.51 20.82
N CYS A 209 10.41 11.78 20.60
CA CYS A 209 11.12 12.60 19.61
C CYS A 209 12.57 12.86 20.05
N ASP A 210 13.40 13.31 19.11
CA ASP A 210 14.81 13.64 19.34
C ASP A 210 14.98 14.74 20.43
N ASP A 211 13.99 15.64 20.56
CA ASP A 211 13.90 16.67 21.59
C ASP A 211 13.28 16.20 22.93
N GLN A 212 13.05 14.89 23.08
CA GLN A 212 12.41 14.22 24.22
C GLN A 212 10.89 14.44 24.36
N SER A 213 10.23 15.12 23.41
CA SER A 213 8.77 15.24 23.42
C SER A 213 8.08 13.91 23.09
N GLU A 214 6.77 13.86 23.33
CA GLU A 214 5.96 12.72 22.91
C GLU A 214 5.86 12.65 21.38
N ILE A 215 5.89 11.42 20.84
CA ILE A 215 5.73 11.19 19.42
C ILE A 215 4.28 11.43 19.03
N LYS A 216 4.05 12.43 18.17
CA LYS A 216 2.76 12.63 17.51
C LYS A 216 2.72 11.85 16.21
N LYS A 217 1.75 10.93 16.11
CA LYS A 217 1.47 10.14 14.91
C LYS A 217 0.38 10.79 14.08
N TYR A 218 0.59 10.81 12.77
CA TYR A 218 -0.34 11.28 11.76
C TYR A 218 -0.76 10.11 10.88
N LEU A 219 -1.89 10.26 10.17
CA LEU A 219 -2.40 9.23 9.25
C LEU A 219 -2.47 7.83 9.91
N THR A 220 -2.81 7.77 11.19
CA THR A 220 -3.05 6.51 11.89
C THR A 220 -4.27 5.83 11.27
N ASN A 221 -4.17 4.53 11.01
CA ASN A 221 -5.18 3.71 10.30
C ASN A 221 -5.34 4.03 8.80
N TYR A 222 -4.45 4.82 8.20
CA TYR A 222 -4.44 4.98 6.74
C TYR A 222 -3.71 3.82 6.07
N LYS A 223 -4.14 3.50 4.85
CA LYS A 223 -3.71 2.35 4.04
C LYS A 223 -3.35 2.79 2.64
N PHE A 224 -2.49 2.04 1.95
CA PHE A 224 -2.16 2.28 0.55
C PHE A 224 -3.12 1.51 -0.36
N GLY A 225 -3.92 2.27 -1.11
CA GLY A 225 -4.80 1.75 -2.14
C GLY A 225 -4.08 1.78 -3.49
N ARG A 226 -4.46 0.87 -4.39
CA ARG A 226 -4.01 0.87 -5.77
C ARG A 226 -5.18 0.80 -6.74
N ILE A 227 -5.04 1.54 -7.83
CA ILE A 227 -5.94 1.50 -8.98
C ILE A 227 -5.17 1.01 -10.21
N SER A 228 -5.87 0.34 -11.12
CA SER A 228 -5.30 -0.13 -12.38
C SER A 228 -6.20 0.27 -13.54
N SER A 229 -5.62 0.91 -14.56
CA SER A 229 -6.28 1.22 -15.83
C SER A 229 -7.61 1.98 -15.69
N ILE A 230 -7.67 2.96 -14.77
CA ILE A 230 -8.87 3.77 -14.55
C ILE A 230 -9.04 4.83 -15.65
N ALA A 231 -10.25 4.96 -16.18
CA ALA A 231 -10.58 5.99 -17.16
C ALA A 231 -10.58 7.39 -16.54
N ASN A 232 -10.30 8.43 -17.34
CA ASN A 232 -10.13 9.79 -16.85
C ASN A 232 -11.31 10.34 -16.04
N GLU A 233 -12.54 10.14 -16.51
CA GLU A 233 -13.74 10.63 -15.82
C GLU A 233 -14.00 9.90 -14.49
N ASP A 234 -13.58 8.65 -14.39
CA ASP A 234 -13.66 7.90 -13.14
C ASP A 234 -12.54 8.29 -12.17
N LEU A 235 -11.36 8.67 -12.68
CA LEU A 235 -10.27 9.16 -11.84
C LEU A 235 -10.65 10.44 -11.08
N LYS A 236 -11.44 11.34 -11.68
CA LYS A 236 -11.99 12.51 -10.96
C LYS A 236 -12.76 12.09 -9.69
N LYS A 237 -13.53 10.99 -9.78
CA LYS A 237 -14.30 10.46 -8.63
C LYS A 237 -13.39 9.90 -7.54
N PHE A 238 -12.24 9.34 -7.91
CA PHE A 238 -11.20 8.93 -6.96
C PHE A 238 -10.59 10.14 -6.26
N ILE A 239 -10.09 11.11 -7.00
CA ILE A 239 -9.37 12.28 -6.44
C ILE A 239 -10.20 12.98 -5.36
N VAL A 240 -11.50 13.18 -5.59
CA VAL A 240 -12.38 13.86 -4.60
C VAL A 240 -12.71 13.01 -3.36
N ARG A 241 -12.28 11.74 -3.30
CA ARG A 241 -12.52 10.81 -2.18
C ARG A 241 -11.25 10.35 -1.49
N VAL A 242 -10.17 10.14 -2.24
CA VAL A 242 -8.89 9.62 -1.71
C VAL A 242 -7.74 10.62 -1.80
N GLY A 243 -7.97 11.77 -2.44
CA GLY A 243 -6.99 12.83 -2.55
C GLY A 243 -5.94 12.54 -3.62
N PRO A 244 -4.65 12.84 -3.34
CA PRO A 244 -3.59 12.78 -4.35
C PRO A 244 -3.31 11.33 -4.75
N ILE A 245 -2.99 11.12 -6.03
CA ILE A 245 -2.71 9.80 -6.60
C ILE A 245 -1.34 9.79 -7.23
N LEU A 246 -0.45 8.93 -6.73
CA LEU A 246 0.86 8.66 -7.32
C LEU A 246 0.70 7.70 -8.50
N THR A 247 0.97 8.16 -9.71
CA THR A 247 0.95 7.34 -10.93
C THR A 247 2.15 6.42 -11.00
N ARG A 248 2.07 5.40 -11.86
CA ARG A 248 3.19 4.50 -12.16
C ARG A 248 4.44 5.25 -12.67
N ASP A 249 4.25 6.38 -13.35
CA ASP A 249 5.32 7.24 -13.87
C ASP A 249 5.86 8.22 -12.83
N LYS A 250 5.55 8.00 -11.55
CA LYS A 250 6.04 8.77 -10.38
C LYS A 250 5.54 10.23 -10.33
N GLY A 251 4.55 10.58 -11.14
CA GLY A 251 3.82 11.85 -11.03
C GLY A 251 2.71 11.74 -10.01
N ILE A 252 2.48 12.79 -9.23
CA ILE A 252 1.33 12.88 -8.34
C ILE A 252 0.25 13.71 -9.00
N ILE A 253 -0.89 13.10 -9.31
CA ILE A 253 -2.10 13.79 -9.75
C ILE A 253 -2.79 14.36 -8.52
N TYR A 254 -3.08 15.67 -8.55
CA TYR A 254 -3.73 16.38 -7.43
C TYR A 254 -4.88 17.28 -7.88
N GLY A 255 -5.23 17.26 -9.16
CA GLY A 255 -6.30 18.08 -9.73
C GLY A 255 -6.43 17.90 -11.24
N TRP A 256 -7.36 18.64 -11.83
CA TRP A 256 -7.59 18.72 -13.27
C TRP A 256 -8.06 20.12 -13.66
N GLY A 257 -7.98 20.44 -14.95
CA GLY A 257 -8.47 21.71 -15.47
C GLY A 257 -8.51 21.75 -16.99
N GLU A 258 -8.62 22.96 -17.53
CA GLU A 258 -8.47 23.23 -18.96
C GLU A 258 -7.05 23.72 -19.25
N GLY A 259 -6.48 23.24 -20.35
CA GLY A 259 -5.24 23.72 -20.94
C GLY A 259 -5.41 23.98 -22.44
N ASP A 260 -4.33 24.37 -23.11
CA ASP A 260 -4.33 24.77 -24.53
C ASP A 260 -4.88 23.68 -25.48
N TYR A 261 -4.83 22.41 -25.05
CA TYR A 261 -5.25 21.24 -25.82
C TYR A 261 -6.50 20.54 -25.26
N GLY A 262 -7.23 21.18 -24.33
CA GLY A 262 -8.44 20.63 -23.71
C GLY A 262 -8.25 20.26 -22.25
N LEU A 263 -8.93 19.21 -21.77
CA LEU A 263 -8.86 18.80 -20.38
C LEU A 263 -7.51 18.15 -20.04
N VAL A 264 -6.96 18.53 -18.89
CA VAL A 264 -5.61 18.18 -18.45
C VAL A 264 -5.57 17.81 -16.98
N TRP A 265 -4.66 16.92 -16.63
CA TRP A 265 -4.33 16.59 -15.24
C TRP A 265 -3.29 17.55 -14.70
N TYR A 266 -3.55 18.08 -13.50
CA TYR A 266 -2.53 18.77 -12.74
C TYR A 266 -1.67 17.74 -12.02
N THR A 267 -0.41 17.68 -12.44
CA THR A 267 0.57 16.71 -11.99
C THR A 267 1.82 17.40 -11.47
N VAL A 268 2.43 16.81 -10.45
CA VAL A 268 3.75 17.22 -9.97
C VAL A 268 4.66 16.02 -10.00
N THR A 269 5.87 16.19 -10.53
CA THR A 269 6.93 15.19 -10.44
C THR A 269 8.08 15.70 -9.60
N ILE A 270 8.78 14.75 -9.00
CA ILE A 270 9.99 15.01 -8.25
C ILE A 270 11.14 14.46 -9.08
N SER A 271 12.03 15.36 -9.49
CA SER A 271 13.30 15.01 -10.12
C SER A 271 14.45 15.31 -9.16
N VAL A 272 15.54 14.57 -9.27
CA VAL A 272 16.78 14.88 -8.53
C VAL A 272 17.80 15.40 -9.51
N VAL A 273 18.24 16.65 -9.32
CA VAL A 273 19.25 17.31 -10.14
C VAL A 273 20.33 17.86 -9.23
N ASN A 274 21.56 17.35 -9.38
CA ASN A 274 22.70 17.71 -8.53
C ASN A 274 22.42 17.54 -7.03
N GLU A 275 21.87 16.39 -6.64
CA GLU A 275 21.52 16.05 -5.24
C GLU A 275 20.44 16.96 -4.59
N ALA A 276 19.87 17.90 -5.34
CA ALA A 276 18.72 18.68 -4.93
C ALA A 276 17.46 18.14 -5.61
N PHE A 277 16.36 18.06 -4.85
CA PHE A 277 15.07 17.84 -5.44
C PHE A 277 14.65 19.08 -6.23
N LYS A 278 14.22 18.84 -7.45
CA LYS A 278 13.50 19.79 -8.26
C LYS A 278 12.08 19.28 -8.43
N TYR A 279 11.16 20.21 -8.33
CA TYR A 279 9.75 19.95 -8.53
C TYR A 279 9.40 20.61 -9.82
N ASP A 280 9.27 19.78 -10.83
CA ASP A 280 8.73 20.24 -12.08
C ASP A 280 7.22 20.09 -11.89
N GLN A 281 6.52 21.22 -11.72
CA GLN A 281 5.11 21.24 -12.07
C GLN A 281 5.09 20.88 -13.55
N LEU A 282 4.79 19.62 -13.83
CA LEU A 282 4.73 19.17 -15.21
C LEU A 282 3.66 20.01 -15.89
N PHE A 283 3.95 20.34 -17.15
CA PHE A 283 2.93 20.85 -18.03
C PHE A 283 1.66 20.01 -17.87
N PRO A 284 0.49 20.65 -17.81
CA PRO A 284 -0.78 19.97 -17.64
C PRO A 284 -0.83 18.73 -18.55
N THR A 285 -0.93 17.53 -17.96
CA THR A 285 -0.82 16.28 -18.71
C THR A 285 -2.14 16.05 -19.45
N PRO A 286 -2.17 16.03 -20.79
CA PRO A 286 -3.42 15.87 -21.52
C PRO A 286 -4.13 14.55 -21.15
N PHE A 287 -5.46 14.59 -21.06
CA PHE A 287 -6.28 13.43 -20.69
C PHE A 287 -6.06 12.23 -21.64
N ASP A 288 -5.75 12.48 -22.90
CA ASP A 288 -5.56 11.46 -23.94
C ASP A 288 -4.20 10.74 -23.89
N VAL A 289 -3.25 11.21 -23.07
CA VAL A 289 -1.94 10.53 -22.90
C VAL A 289 -2.09 9.13 -22.30
N PHE A 290 -3.13 8.89 -21.50
CA PHE A 290 -3.36 7.62 -20.84
C PHE A 290 -4.36 6.75 -21.62
N GLU A 291 -3.99 6.34 -22.83
CA GLU A 291 -4.83 5.49 -23.71
C GLU A 291 -5.31 4.21 -23.01
N TYR A 292 -4.50 3.67 -22.09
CA TYR A 292 -4.80 2.46 -21.31
C TYR A 292 -5.35 2.72 -19.90
N GLY A 293 -5.76 3.96 -19.63
CA GLY A 293 -6.16 4.41 -18.30
C GLY A 293 -4.99 4.62 -17.35
N ILE A 294 -5.30 5.07 -16.14
CA ILE A 294 -4.34 5.47 -15.13
C ILE A 294 -4.20 4.38 -14.07
N THR A 295 -2.96 3.95 -13.86
CA THR A 295 -2.56 3.03 -12.78
C THR A 295 -1.74 3.81 -11.77
N GLY A 296 -2.06 3.64 -10.49
CA GLY A 296 -1.46 4.43 -9.43
C GLY A 296 -1.78 3.92 -8.03
N SER A 297 -1.26 4.64 -7.05
CA SER A 297 -1.42 4.38 -5.63
C SER A 297 -1.77 5.66 -4.87
N PHE A 298 -2.46 5.52 -3.74
CA PHE A 298 -2.89 6.64 -2.90
C PHE A 298 -3.06 6.16 -1.46
N LEU A 299 -3.14 7.11 -0.52
CA LEU A 299 -3.51 6.79 0.86
C LEU A 299 -5.01 6.97 1.07
N PHE A 300 -5.62 6.09 1.85
CA PHE A 300 -7.03 6.18 2.22
C PHE A 300 -7.23 5.76 3.69
N GLU A 301 -8.26 6.29 4.35
CA GLU A 301 -8.61 5.91 5.72
C GLU A 301 -9.17 4.48 5.74
N GLY A 302 -8.54 3.56 6.48
CA GLY A 302 -8.78 2.12 6.41
C GLY A 302 -9.63 1.49 7.51
N SER A 303 -10.27 2.26 8.40
CA SER A 303 -11.08 1.73 9.52
C SER A 303 -12.24 0.82 9.13
N PHE A 304 -12.63 0.85 7.86
CA PHE A 304 -13.72 0.05 7.30
C PHE A 304 -13.26 -1.29 6.74
N LEU A 305 -11.96 -1.51 6.61
CA LEU A 305 -11.43 -2.78 6.13
C LEU A 305 -11.63 -3.87 7.19
N PRO A 306 -11.85 -5.12 6.78
CA PRO A 306 -11.87 -6.23 7.73
C PRO A 306 -10.52 -6.38 8.41
N ASP A 307 -10.52 -6.71 9.69
CA ASP A 307 -9.30 -7.09 10.39
C ASP A 307 -8.71 -8.34 9.72
N PRO A 308 -7.48 -8.26 9.18
CA PRO A 308 -6.88 -9.40 8.50
C PRO A 308 -6.48 -10.47 9.53
N LYS A 309 -6.74 -11.74 9.23
CA LYS A 309 -6.23 -12.86 10.03
C LYS A 309 -5.25 -13.69 9.22
N TYR A 310 -4.12 -14.01 9.84
CA TYR A 310 -3.06 -14.80 9.19
C TYR A 310 -3.56 -16.14 8.64
N CYS A 311 -4.40 -16.82 9.41
CA CYS A 311 -4.88 -18.16 9.10
C CYS A 311 -6.11 -18.18 8.18
N ASP A 312 -6.57 -17.02 7.70
CA ASP A 312 -7.60 -16.98 6.65
C ASP A 312 -7.03 -17.39 5.29
N THR A 313 -5.69 -17.33 5.13
CA THR A 313 -5.00 -17.58 3.87
C THR A 313 -3.77 -18.45 4.07
N ILE A 314 -3.98 -19.71 4.44
CA ILE A 314 -2.90 -20.70 4.61
C ILE A 314 -2.53 -21.35 3.27
N THR A 315 -1.27 -21.74 3.12
CA THR A 315 -0.79 -22.57 2.01
C THR A 315 -0.49 -23.98 2.53
N SER A 316 -0.26 -24.94 1.63
CA SER A 316 0.15 -26.31 2.01
C SER A 316 1.48 -26.35 2.77
N GLU A 317 2.28 -25.28 2.70
CA GLU A 317 3.57 -25.12 3.37
C GLU A 317 3.47 -24.36 4.70
N THR A 318 2.33 -23.72 5.02
CA THR A 318 2.18 -22.96 6.26
C THR A 318 2.34 -23.88 7.48
N PRO A 319 3.36 -23.65 8.35
CA PRO A 319 3.62 -24.50 9.50
C PRO A 319 2.46 -24.57 10.49
N LYS A 320 2.34 -25.72 11.17
CA LYS A 320 1.31 -25.91 12.21
C LYS A 320 1.51 -24.95 13.39
N GLU A 321 2.75 -24.57 13.64
CA GLU A 321 3.12 -23.62 14.68
C GLU A 321 2.63 -22.22 14.34
N ASP A 322 2.53 -21.86 13.06
CA ASP A 322 2.03 -20.55 12.63
C ASP A 322 0.49 -20.55 12.58
N CYS A 323 -0.15 -21.61 12.08
CA CYS A 323 -1.61 -21.78 12.14
C CYS A 323 -1.95 -23.17 12.66
N GLU A 324 -2.73 -23.28 13.73
CA GLU A 324 -3.16 -24.60 14.20
C GLU A 324 -3.97 -25.33 13.11
N CYS A 325 -3.80 -26.65 13.05
CA CYS A 325 -4.61 -27.47 12.15
C CYS A 325 -6.03 -27.57 12.72
N PRO A 326 -7.08 -27.38 11.90
CA PRO A 326 -8.46 -27.58 12.33
C PRO A 326 -8.70 -29.00 12.87
N ALA A 327 -9.79 -29.18 13.63
CA ALA A 327 -10.15 -30.49 14.16
C ALA A 327 -10.56 -31.44 13.02
N LYS A 328 -10.01 -32.66 13.02
CA LYS A 328 -10.29 -33.66 11.97
C LYS A 328 -11.80 -33.95 11.85
N GLY A 329 -12.31 -33.93 10.61
CA GLY A 329 -13.73 -34.15 10.31
C GLY A 329 -14.61 -32.90 10.37
N SER A 330 -14.01 -31.72 10.53
CA SER A 330 -14.67 -30.44 10.32
C SER A 330 -14.60 -30.00 8.84
N ASP A 331 -15.53 -29.15 8.41
CA ASP A 331 -15.50 -28.56 7.07
C ASP A 331 -14.24 -27.70 6.87
N GLU A 332 -13.76 -27.05 7.93
CA GLU A 332 -12.50 -26.32 7.94
C GLU A 332 -11.30 -27.24 7.75
N TYR A 333 -11.32 -28.45 8.34
CA TYR A 333 -10.25 -29.44 8.13
C TYR A 333 -10.21 -29.90 6.68
N GLU A 334 -11.35 -30.15 6.03
CA GLU A 334 -11.40 -30.57 4.62
C GLU A 334 -11.12 -29.43 3.63
N SER A 335 -11.17 -28.16 4.10
CA SER A 335 -10.82 -26.99 3.30
C SER A 335 -9.37 -26.53 3.48
N ASP A 336 -8.61 -27.14 4.40
CA ASP A 336 -7.23 -26.75 4.73
C ASP A 336 -6.23 -27.32 3.69
N PRO A 337 -5.55 -26.52 2.86
CA PRO A 337 -4.60 -27.02 1.85
C PRO A 337 -3.44 -27.87 2.43
N ARG A 338 -3.22 -27.84 3.76
CA ARG A 338 -2.23 -28.65 4.47
C ARG A 338 -2.73 -30.04 4.86
N HIS A 339 -3.93 -30.47 4.44
CA HIS A 339 -4.42 -31.84 4.65
C HIS A 339 -4.32 -32.72 3.40
N GLU A 340 -4.27 -32.12 2.20
CA GLU A 340 -4.50 -32.82 0.92
C GLU A 340 -3.49 -33.95 0.62
N TYR A 341 -2.26 -33.87 1.14
CA TYR A 341 -1.21 -34.86 0.91
C TYR A 341 -1.02 -35.80 2.11
N LYS A 342 -0.72 -37.09 1.86
CA LYS A 342 -0.57 -38.10 2.94
C LYS A 342 0.56 -37.81 3.94
N GLU A 343 1.54 -37.01 3.56
CA GLU A 343 2.65 -36.55 4.41
C GLU A 343 2.47 -35.10 4.89
N SER A 344 1.28 -34.54 4.69
CA SER A 344 1.04 -33.13 4.96
C SER A 344 1.05 -32.78 6.45
N ILE A 345 1.34 -31.50 6.71
CA ILE A 345 1.53 -30.91 8.04
C ILE A 345 0.36 -31.25 8.98
N CYS A 346 -0.88 -31.23 8.47
CA CYS A 346 -2.08 -31.52 9.25
C CYS A 346 -2.53 -32.99 9.22
N ALA A 347 -2.09 -33.80 8.24
CA ALA A 347 -2.43 -35.22 8.17
C ALA A 347 -1.53 -36.13 9.05
N SER A 348 -0.32 -35.68 9.42
CA SER A 348 0.72 -36.52 10.05
C SER A 348 0.45 -36.99 11.49
N GLY A 349 -0.63 -36.51 12.13
CA GLY A 349 -0.93 -36.80 13.54
C GLY A 349 -1.26 -38.26 13.90
N SER A 350 -1.47 -39.13 12.92
CA SER A 350 -1.78 -40.56 13.15
C SER A 350 -0.55 -41.47 13.08
N VAL A 351 0.43 -41.14 12.24
CA VAL A 351 1.50 -42.09 11.90
C VAL A 351 2.54 -42.19 13.02
N ARG A 352 2.93 -41.06 13.65
CA ARG A 352 3.87 -41.06 14.79
C ARG A 352 3.32 -41.81 16.00
N THR A 353 2.05 -41.67 16.31
CA THR A 353 1.40 -42.36 17.44
C THR A 353 1.32 -43.87 17.21
N LEU A 354 1.06 -44.29 15.96
CA LEU A 354 1.01 -45.70 15.59
C LEU A 354 2.41 -46.35 15.61
N PHE A 355 3.45 -45.66 15.13
CA PHE A 355 4.83 -46.14 15.24
C PHE A 355 5.37 -46.13 16.68
N SER A 356 5.03 -45.13 17.51
CA SER A 356 5.35 -45.17 18.94
C SER A 356 4.65 -46.31 19.66
N PHE A 357 3.38 -46.60 19.32
CA PHE A 357 2.69 -47.77 19.86
C PHE A 357 3.36 -49.09 19.41
N VAL A 358 3.71 -49.23 18.14
CA VAL A 358 4.40 -50.43 17.64
C VAL A 358 5.79 -50.58 18.27
N ALA A 359 6.56 -49.50 18.43
CA ALA A 359 7.86 -49.56 19.08
C ALA A 359 7.75 -49.98 20.57
N VAL A 360 6.81 -49.41 21.31
CA VAL A 360 6.64 -49.73 22.74
C VAL A 360 6.05 -51.13 22.96
N PHE A 361 5.11 -51.58 22.13
CA PHE A 361 4.41 -52.85 22.34
C PHE A 361 4.97 -54.04 21.57
N VAL A 362 5.82 -53.82 20.56
CA VAL A 362 6.43 -54.92 19.79
C VAL A 362 7.93 -54.98 20.01
N ILE A 363 8.63 -53.84 19.97
CA ILE A 363 10.10 -53.84 20.05
C ILE A 363 10.58 -54.02 21.49
N VAL A 364 9.94 -53.37 22.47
CA VAL A 364 10.33 -53.51 23.89
C VAL A 364 10.15 -54.95 24.41
N PRO A 365 9.04 -55.66 24.14
CA PRO A 365 8.92 -57.06 24.56
C PRO A 365 9.93 -57.99 23.87
N ILE A 366 10.22 -57.79 22.58
CA ILE A 366 11.20 -58.60 21.87
C ILE A 366 12.61 -58.36 22.44
N LEU A 367 12.99 -57.11 22.70
CA LEU A 367 14.29 -56.81 23.32
C LEU A 367 14.39 -57.35 24.75
N SER A 368 13.28 -57.43 25.50
CA SER A 368 13.25 -58.05 26.83
C SER A 368 13.40 -59.58 26.83
N LEU A 369 13.33 -60.24 25.66
CA LEU A 369 13.60 -61.68 25.53
C LEU A 369 15.09 -62.00 25.27
N PHE A 370 15.92 -60.98 25.00
CA PHE A 370 17.34 -61.14 24.67
C PHE A 370 18.30 -60.56 25.72
N TRP A 371 17.77 -60.23 26.90
CA TRP A 371 18.51 -59.90 28.13
C TRP A 371 17.99 -60.83 29.23
#